data_AF-A0A6A4JSJ2-F1
#
_entry.id   AF-A0A6A4JSJ2-F1
#
_cell.length_a   1.000
_cell.length_b   1.000
_cell.length_c   1.000
_cell.angle_alpha   90.00
_cell.angle_beta   90.00
_cell.angle_gamma   90.00
#
_symmetry.space_group_name_H-M   'P 1'
#
loop_
_entity.id
_entity.type
_entity.pdbx_description
1 polymer ?
#
loop_
_entity_poly.entity_id
_entity_poly.type
_entity_poly.pdbx_seq_one_letter_code
_entity_poly.pdbx_strand_id
1 'polypeptide(L)' 'MIYKSLPKSVGLRRITLHKSVSNGDKLYLLLVECSNFLHDLTAAAVLIPALRARLCGYTGLYRTTAVF' A
#
# COMPACT_ATOMS: atom_id res chain seq x y z
N MET A 1 2.13 -14.20 -9.15
CA MET A 1 1.55 -12.86 -9.39
C MET A 1 1.21 -12.23 -8.04
N ILE A 2 1.97 -11.22 -7.59
CA ILE A 2 1.93 -10.67 -6.21
C ILE A 2 0.52 -10.21 -5.79
N TYR A 3 -0.29 -9.77 -6.76
CA TYR A 3 -1.61 -9.20 -6.50
C TYR A 3 -2.73 -10.23 -6.29
N LYS A 4 -2.52 -11.51 -6.64
CA LYS A 4 -3.59 -12.53 -6.57
C LYS A 4 -3.98 -12.90 -5.13
N SER A 5 -3.05 -12.77 -4.18
CA SER A 5 -3.26 -13.09 -2.77
C SER A 5 -3.65 -11.88 -1.93
N LEU A 6 -3.76 -10.69 -2.53
CA LEU A 6 -4.11 -9.49 -1.80
C LEU A 6 -5.61 -9.48 -1.52
N PRO A 7 -6.03 -9.06 -0.31
CA PRO A 7 -7.45 -8.94 0.01
C PRO A 7 -8.17 -8.07 -1.01
N LYS A 8 -9.19 -8.63 -1.68
CA LYS A 8 -9.98 -7.91 -2.68
C LYS A 8 -11.00 -6.97 -2.04
N SER A 9 -11.42 -7.25 -0.80
CA SER A 9 -12.45 -6.51 -0.06
C SER A 9 -12.11 -5.03 0.11
N VAL A 10 -10.83 -4.69 0.27
CA VAL A 10 -10.33 -3.32 0.42
C VAL A 10 -10.37 -2.48 -0.87
N GLY A 11 -10.60 -3.12 -2.03
CA GLY A 11 -10.73 -2.45 -3.30
C GLY A 11 -9.47 -1.69 -3.73
N LEU A 12 -8.32 -2.37 -3.73
CA LEU A 12 -7.03 -1.82 -4.18
C LEU A 12 -7.13 -1.29 -5.62
N ARG A 13 -6.78 -0.01 -5.82
CA ARG A 13 -6.84 0.69 -7.12
C ARG A 13 -5.48 1.02 -7.69
N ARG A 14 -4.56 1.49 -6.85
CA ARG A 14 -3.25 1.94 -7.30
C ARG A 14 -2.19 1.68 -6.23
N ILE A 15 -1.00 1.34 -6.71
CA ILE A 15 0.21 1.28 -5.90
C ILE A 15 1.20 2.26 -6.51
N THR A 16 1.73 3.16 -5.69
CA THR A 16 2.77 4.10 -6.09
C THR A 16 3.99 3.91 -5.20
N LEU A 17 5.17 3.82 -5.80
CA LEU A 17 6.43 3.76 -5.07
C LEU A 17 7.21 5.05 -5.33
N HIS A 18 7.38 5.85 -4.28
CA HIS A 18 8.26 7.01 -4.32
C HIS A 18 9.62 6.62 -3.78
N LYS A 19 10.67 6.93 -4.54
CA LYS A 19 12.05 6.75 -4.11
C LYS A 19 12.66 8.13 -3.89
N SER A 20 13.09 8.40 -2.66
CA SER A 20 13.94 9.56 -2.39
C SER A 20 15.39 9.16 -2.63
N VAL A 21 16.11 10.02 -3.35
CA VAL A 21 17.53 9.85 -3.61
C VAL A 21 18.25 10.98 -2.88
N SER A 22 18.62 10.75 -1.62
CA SER A 22 19.60 11.59 -0.93
C SER A 22 21.00 10.99 -1.11
N ASN A 23 22.05 11.80 -0.90
CA ASN A 23 23.44 11.34 -0.92
C ASN A 23 23.69 10.40 0.27
N GLY A 24 23.26 9.14 0.16
CA GLY A 24 23.27 8.15 1.23
C GLY A 24 22.18 7.10 1.05
N ASP A 25 21.42 6.84 2.12
CA ASP A 25 20.39 5.80 2.14
C ASP A 25 19.23 6.07 1.18
N LYS A 26 18.82 5.02 0.46
CA LYS A 26 17.66 5.06 -0.42
C LYS A 26 16.40 4.85 0.41
N LEU A 27 15.65 5.93 0.63
CA LEU A 27 14.34 5.84 1.27
C LEU A 27 13.25 5.56 0.24
N TYR A 28 12.37 4.63 0.57
CA TYR A 28 11.19 4.31 -0.24
C TYR A 28 9.92 4.64 0.54
N LEU A 29 8.91 5.15 -0.15
CA LEU A 29 7.58 5.36 0.39
C LEU A 29 6.57 4.68 -0.53
N LEU A 30 5.86 3.71 0.03
CA LEU A 30 4.79 2.99 -0.65
C LEU A 30 3.46 3.69 -0.36
N LEU A 31 2.74 4.07 -1.41
CA LEU A 31 1.38 4.60 -1.33
C LEU A 31 0.41 3.59 -1.92
N VAL A 32 -0.62 3.26 -1.16
CA VAL A 32 -1.64 2.27 -1.55
C VAL A 32 -3.00 2.92 -1.55
N GLU A 33 -3.64 2.96 -2.71
CA GLU A 33 -4.97 3.53 -2.88
C GLU A 33 -6.04 2.44 -2.80
N CYS A 34 -6.98 2.61 -1.87
CA CYS A 34 -8.05 1.66 -1.60
C CYS A 34 -9.41 2.37 -1.67
N SER A 35 -10.31 1.81 -2.48
CA SER A 35 -11.68 2.33 -2.63
C SER A 35 -12.61 1.97 -1.48
N ASN A 36 -12.37 0.84 -0.80
CA ASN A 36 -13.21 0.35 0.29
C ASN A 36 -12.40 0.23 1.60
N PHE A 37 -11.44 1.13 1.82
CA PHE A 37 -10.50 1.05 2.95
C PHE A 37 -11.19 0.85 4.31
N LEU A 38 -12.28 1.59 4.55
CA LEU A 38 -13.02 1.54 5.82
C LEU A 38 -13.99 0.35 5.94
N HIS A 39 -14.24 -0.39 4.85
CA HIS A 39 -15.22 -1.48 4.86
C HIS A 39 -14.69 -2.74 5.55
N ASP A 40 -13.39 -3.02 5.41
CA ASP A 40 -12.73 -4.19 5.96
C ASP A 40 -11.33 -3.80 6.47
N LEU A 41 -11.30 -3.23 7.68
CA LEU A 41 -10.07 -2.74 8.31
C LEU A 41 -9.08 -3.86 8.62
N THR A 42 -9.56 -5.08 8.89
CA THR A 42 -8.70 -6.24 9.14
C THR A 42 -7.94 -6.62 7.87
N ALA A 43 -8.64 -6.72 6.73
CA ALA A 43 -7.98 -6.94 5.44
C ALA A 43 -7.03 -5.80 5.08
N ALA A 44 -7.41 -4.55 5.37
CA ALA A 44 -6.53 -3.39 5.17
C ALA A 44 -5.30 -3.46 6.07
N ALA A 45 -5.41 -3.88 7.33
CA ALA A 45 -4.25 -4.03 8.20
C ALA A 45 -3.21 -5.04 7.66
N VAL A 46 -3.67 -6.09 6.95
CA VAL A 46 -2.79 -7.11 6.34
C VAL A 46 -2.17 -6.65 5.02
N LEU A 47 -2.89 -5.84 4.24
CA LEU A 47 -2.49 -5.48 2.87
C LEU A 47 -1.16 -4.70 2.80
N ILE A 48 -1.01 -3.61 3.55
CA ILE A 48 0.20 -2.77 3.51
C ILE A 48 1.45 -3.53 3.95
N PRO A 49 1.45 -4.29 5.06
CA PRO A 49 2.61 -5.10 5.45
C PRO A 49 3.00 -6.11 4.37
N ALA A 50 2.02 -6.80 3.77
CA ALA A 50 2.26 -7.77 2.70
C ALA A 50 2.87 -7.15 1.44
N LEU A 51 2.46 -5.92 1.10
CA LEU A 51 3.01 -5.16 -0.02
C LEU A 51 4.40 -4.60 0.32
N ARG A 52 4.58 -4.01 1.51
CA ARG A 52 5.87 -3.49 1.99
C ARG A 52 6.95 -4.57 1.95
N ALA A 53 6.66 -5.75 2.51
CA ALA A 53 7.59 -6.87 2.56
C ALA A 53 8.04 -7.35 1.17
N ARG A 54 7.25 -7.11 0.12
CA ARG A 54 7.55 -7.54 -1.25
C ARG A 54 8.12 -6.45 -2.15
N LEU A 55 7.80 -5.17 -1.89
CA LEU A 55 8.08 -4.08 -2.82
C LEU A 55 9.19 -3.13 -2.34
N CYS A 56 9.22 -2.76 -1.05
CA CYS A 56 10.05 -1.63 -0.61
C CYS A 56 10.74 -1.81 0.75
N GLY A 57 10.26 -2.68 1.63
CA GLY A 57 10.75 -2.84 3.01
C GLY A 57 10.50 -1.66 3.96
N TYR A 58 10.36 -0.45 3.42
CA TYR A 58 10.19 0.82 4.14
C TYR A 58 8.73 1.18 4.42
N THR A 59 8.46 2.43 4.81
CA THR A 59 7.14 2.98 5.13
C THR A 59 6.12 2.76 4.02
N GLY A 60 4.91 2.36 4.43
CA GLY A 60 3.73 2.28 3.57
C GLY A 60 2.59 3.10 4.16
N LEU A 61 1.89 3.85 3.30
CA LEU A 61 0.75 4.70 3.65
C LEU A 61 -0.47 4.33 2.82
N TYR A 62 -1.63 4.44 3.45
CA TYR A 62 -2.91 4.38 2.76
C TYR A 62 -3.31 5.74 2.23
N ARG A 63 -3.90 5.75 1.05
CA ARG A 63 -4.68 6.87 0.54
C ARG A 63 -6.10 6.39 0.29
N THR A 64 -7.05 6.95 1.02
CA THR A 64 -8.47 6.65 0.80
C THR A 64 -8.92 7.35 -0.48
N THR A 65 -9.65 6.65 -1.34
CA THR A 65 -10.30 7.26 -2.52
C THR A 65 -11.80 7.42 -2.32
N ALA A 66 -12.31 7.10 -1.13
CA ALA A 66 -13.71 7.32 -0.78
C ALA A 66 -13.95 8.84 -0.68
N VAL A 67 -14.84 9.33 -1.52
CA VAL A 67 -15.46 10.65 -1.40
C VAL A 67 -16.76 10.42 -0.63
N PHE A 68 -16.93 11.09 0.50
CA PHE A 68 -18.16 11.06 1.30
C PHE A 68 -19.22 11.97 0.69
#